data_AF-A0AAW0KJG1-F1
#
_entry.id   AF-A0AAW0KJG1-F1
#
_cell.length_a   1.000
_cell.length_b   1.000
_cell.length_c   1.000
_cell.angle_alpha   90.00
_cell.angle_beta   90.00
_cell.angle_gamma   90.00
#
_symmetry.space_group_name_H-M   'P 1'
#
loop_
_entity.id
_entity.type
_entity.pdbx_description
1 polymer ?
#
loop_
_entity_poly.entity_id
_entity_poly.type
_entity_poly.pdbx_seq_one_letter_code
_entity_poly.pdbx_strand_id
1 'polypeptide(L)'
;MQQYYLPSARELSRLVGVCKAPVIQHFTETISGATTIRSFDEESRFRDKNMKLADANSRPRFNIAGAMEGLCFRLDMLSSITFVFSLVFLVSIPEGDIDPSIVGLSVTYGLNLNMLQMLVMWNLCQVENKIISVERIFQYTSIPSEPPLVIEESLPDHFWPSHGEIDIRDL
;
A
#
# COMPACT_ATOMS: atom_id res chain seq x y z
N MET A 1 -1.58 6.75 20.21
CA MET A 1 -1.24 6.71 18.77
C MET A 1 -1.07 5.29 18.22
N GLN A 2 -0.38 4.38 18.91
CA GLN A 2 -0.15 2.99 18.44
C GLN A 2 -1.44 2.13 18.35
N GLN A 3 -2.40 2.34 19.26
CA GLN A 3 -3.67 1.59 19.31
C GLN A 3 -4.68 1.93 18.20
N TYR A 4 -4.59 3.10 17.53
CA TYR A 4 -5.49 3.49 16.44
C TYR A 4 -4.92 3.16 15.05
N TYR A 5 -3.60 3.10 14.94
CA TYR A 5 -2.91 2.76 13.70
C TYR A 5 -3.03 1.25 13.39
N LEU A 6 -2.90 0.41 14.42
CA LEU A 6 -2.92 -1.05 14.26
C LEU A 6 -4.24 -1.62 13.70
N PRO A 7 -5.43 -1.17 14.15
CA PRO A 7 -6.72 -1.62 13.61
C PRO A 7 -6.95 -1.11 12.18
N SER A 8 -6.61 0.15 11.91
CA SER A 8 -6.77 0.77 10.58
C SER A 8 -5.87 0.11 9.53
N ALA A 9 -4.61 -0.16 9.89
CA ALA A 9 -3.68 -0.90 9.04
C ALA A 9 -4.18 -2.33 8.79
N ARG A 10 -4.68 -3.03 9.83
CA ARG A 10 -5.27 -4.37 9.67
C ARG A 10 -6.43 -4.40 8.67
N GLU A 11 -7.37 -3.47 8.78
CA GLU A 11 -8.50 -3.42 7.86
C GLU A 11 -8.07 -3.04 6.44
N LEU A 12 -7.08 -2.16 6.29
CA LEU A 12 -6.51 -1.82 4.99
C LEU A 12 -5.80 -3.03 4.35
N SER A 13 -5.02 -3.77 5.12
CA SER A 13 -4.41 -5.02 4.68
C SER A 13 -5.43 -6.08 4.32
N ARG A 14 -6.51 -6.19 5.09
CA ARG A 14 -7.61 -7.11 4.80
C ARG A 14 -8.27 -6.74 3.48
N LEU A 15 -8.52 -5.45 3.24
CA LEU A 15 -9.10 -4.94 2.01
C LEU A 15 -8.18 -5.20 0.79
N VAL A 16 -6.88 -4.91 0.93
CA VAL A 16 -5.87 -5.16 -0.11
C VAL A 16 -5.71 -6.66 -0.39
N GLY A 17 -5.74 -7.49 0.66
CA GLY A 17 -5.70 -8.95 0.55
C GLY A 17 -6.90 -9.51 -0.19
N VAL A 18 -8.11 -9.10 0.19
CA VAL A 18 -9.38 -9.54 -0.44
C VAL A 18 -9.46 -9.13 -1.91
N CYS A 19 -8.92 -7.97 -2.28
CA CYS A 19 -8.92 -7.51 -3.68
C CYS A 19 -7.83 -8.15 -4.53
N LYS A 20 -6.62 -8.37 -3.99
CA LYS A 20 -5.46 -8.83 -4.76
C LYS A 20 -5.35 -10.35 -4.87
N ALA A 21 -5.73 -11.09 -3.83
CA ALA A 21 -5.60 -12.55 -3.81
C ALA A 21 -6.40 -13.24 -4.93
N PRO A 22 -7.67 -12.87 -5.22
CA PRO A 22 -8.45 -13.51 -6.27
C PRO A 22 -7.86 -13.30 -7.68
N VAL A 23 -7.23 -12.14 -7.93
CA VAL A 23 -6.58 -11.84 -9.22
C VAL A 23 -5.39 -12.77 -9.44
N ILE A 24 -4.53 -12.94 -8.43
CA ILE A 24 -3.35 -13.81 -8.51
C ILE A 24 -3.79 -15.26 -8.67
N GLN A 25 -4.75 -15.70 -7.87
CA GLN A 25 -5.26 -17.07 -7.93
C GLN A 25 -5.86 -17.40 -9.29
N HIS A 26 -6.71 -16.53 -9.84
CA HIS A 26 -7.30 -16.72 -11.16
C HIS A 26 -6.23 -16.75 -12.27
N PHE A 27 -5.18 -15.95 -12.13
CA PHE A 27 -4.06 -15.94 -13.08
C PHE A 27 -3.28 -17.26 -13.04
N THR A 28 -2.96 -17.77 -11.85
CA THR A 28 -2.32 -19.08 -11.67
C THR A 28 -3.17 -20.22 -12.22
N GLU A 29 -4.48 -20.21 -11.95
CA GLU A 29 -5.44 -21.19 -12.49
C GLU A 29 -5.48 -21.14 -14.03
N THR A 30 -5.50 -19.94 -14.60
CA THR A 30 -5.52 -19.74 -16.06
C THR A 30 -4.23 -20.25 -16.72
N ILE A 31 -3.07 -20.03 -16.10
CA ILE A 31 -1.78 -20.55 -16.62
C ILE A 31 -1.76 -22.07 -16.56
N SER A 32 -2.13 -22.65 -15.42
CA SER A 32 -2.11 -24.10 -15.25
C SER A 32 -3.12 -24.81 -16.15
N GLY A 33 -4.26 -24.18 -16.42
CA GLY A 33 -5.33 -24.71 -17.27
C GLY A 33 -5.31 -24.20 -18.71
N ALA A 34 -4.24 -23.54 -19.16
CA ALA A 34 -4.23 -22.82 -20.44
C ALA A 34 -4.55 -23.73 -21.64
N THR A 35 -4.03 -24.95 -21.67
CA THR A 35 -4.30 -25.92 -22.74
C THR A 35 -5.77 -26.31 -22.80
N THR A 36 -6.38 -26.58 -21.65
CA THR A 36 -7.80 -26.91 -21.51
C THR A 36 -8.69 -25.75 -21.93
N ILE A 37 -8.37 -24.52 -21.51
CA ILE A 37 -9.17 -23.33 -21.86
C ILE A 37 -9.18 -23.11 -23.37
N ARG A 38 -8.03 -23.27 -24.02
CA ARG A 38 -7.90 -23.17 -25.48
C ARG A 38 -8.61 -24.29 -26.22
N SER A 39 -8.53 -25.52 -25.73
CA SER A 39 -9.20 -26.67 -26.37
C SER A 39 -10.72 -26.57 -26.35
N PHE A 40 -11.28 -25.88 -25.36
CA PHE A 40 -12.73 -25.64 -25.23
C PHE A 40 -13.19 -24.28 -25.77
N ASP A 41 -12.28 -23.47 -26.34
CA ASP A 41 -12.57 -22.12 -26.86
C ASP A 41 -13.22 -21.15 -25.84
N GLU A 42 -12.88 -21.31 -24.56
CA GLU A 42 -13.45 -20.56 -23.43
C GLU A 42 -12.57 -19.35 -23.02
N GLU A 43 -11.67 -18.91 -23.90
CA GLU A 43 -10.72 -17.81 -23.62
C GLU A 43 -11.43 -16.49 -23.29
N SER A 44 -12.52 -16.18 -23.99
CA SER A 44 -13.30 -14.94 -23.80
C SER A 44 -13.89 -14.85 -22.40
N ARG A 45 -14.45 -15.95 -21.89
CA ARG A 45 -15.01 -16.04 -20.53
C ARG A 45 -13.96 -15.79 -19.47
N PHE A 46 -12.79 -16.43 -19.59
CA PHE A 46 -11.68 -16.24 -18.65
C PHE A 46 -11.11 -14.82 -18.73
N ARG A 47 -11.02 -14.23 -19.93
CA ARG A 47 -10.60 -12.84 -20.12
C ARG A 47 -11.55 -11.85 -19.44
N ASP A 48 -12.86 -12.02 -19.62
CA ASP A 48 -13.85 -11.14 -19.00
C ASP A 48 -13.85 -11.27 -17.47
N LYS A 49 -13.67 -12.49 -16.95
CA LYS A 49 -13.53 -12.72 -15.51
C LYS A 49 -12.27 -12.07 -14.94
N ASN A 50 -11.13 -12.19 -15.65
CA ASN A 50 -9.90 -11.50 -15.28
C ASN A 50 -10.06 -9.98 -15.29
N MET A 51 -10.73 -9.41 -16.30
CA MET A 51 -10.98 -7.97 -16.38
C MET A 51 -11.82 -7.48 -15.19
N LYS A 52 -12.88 -8.22 -14.82
CA LYS A 52 -13.72 -7.90 -13.66
C LYS A 52 -12.95 -7.93 -12.34
N LEU A 53 -12.09 -8.93 -12.15
CA LEU A 53 -11.24 -9.06 -10.95
C LEU A 53 -10.19 -7.93 -10.89
N ALA A 54 -9.56 -7.61 -12.03
CA ALA A 54 -8.60 -6.52 -12.13
C ALA A 54 -9.24 -5.15 -11.83
N ASP A 55 -10.44 -4.91 -12.36
CA ASP A 55 -11.21 -3.70 -12.10
C ASP A 55 -11.61 -3.60 -10.61
N ALA A 56 -12.10 -4.70 -10.02
CA ALA A 56 -12.42 -4.78 -8.60
C ALA A 56 -11.21 -4.49 -7.68
N ASN A 57 -9.99 -4.85 -8.09
CA ASN A 57 -8.77 -4.51 -7.38
C ASN A 57 -8.28 -3.06 -7.65
N SER A 58 -8.62 -2.48 -8.79
CA SER A 58 -8.15 -1.15 -9.18
C SER A 58 -9.01 -0.04 -8.59
N ARG A 59 -10.33 -0.24 -8.48
CA ARG A 59 -11.26 0.77 -7.95
C ARG A 59 -10.91 1.28 -6.54
N PRO A 60 -10.63 0.41 -5.53
CA PRO A 60 -10.29 0.89 -4.19
C PRO A 60 -8.95 1.64 -4.17
N ARG A 61 -7.98 1.18 -4.97
CA ARG A 61 -6.67 1.82 -5.06
C ARG A 61 -6.76 3.19 -5.70
N PHE A 62 -7.56 3.34 -6.74
CA PHE A 62 -7.81 4.63 -7.37
C PHE A 62 -8.53 5.60 -6.42
N ASN A 63 -9.54 5.12 -5.67
CA ASN A 63 -10.25 5.96 -4.71
C ASN A 63 -9.34 6.43 -3.56
N ILE A 64 -8.48 5.55 -3.03
CA ILE A 64 -7.52 5.92 -1.98
C ILE A 64 -6.49 6.91 -2.52
N ALA A 65 -5.94 6.67 -3.71
CA ALA A 65 -4.99 7.58 -4.36
C ALA A 65 -5.63 8.97 -4.59
N GLY A 66 -6.85 9.00 -5.14
CA GLY A 66 -7.58 10.25 -5.37
C GLY A 66 -7.96 10.99 -4.08
N ALA A 67 -8.32 10.26 -3.01
CA ALA A 67 -8.58 10.88 -1.71
C ALA A 67 -7.31 11.50 -1.10
N MET A 68 -6.17 10.83 -1.24
CA MET A 68 -4.87 11.31 -0.76
C MET A 68 -4.42 12.55 -1.54
N GLU A 69 -4.43 12.50 -2.87
CA GLU A 69 -4.10 13.65 -3.71
C GLU A 69 -5.05 14.82 -3.44
N GLY A 70 -6.34 14.54 -3.27
CA GLY A 70 -7.34 15.55 -2.91
C GLY A 70 -7.06 16.20 -1.55
N LEU A 71 -6.59 15.44 -0.56
CA LEU A 71 -6.18 15.99 0.74
C LEU A 71 -4.92 16.86 0.60
N CYS A 72 -3.91 16.39 -0.12
CA CYS A 72 -2.69 17.15 -0.40
C CYS A 72 -2.99 18.49 -1.09
N PHE A 73 -3.85 18.47 -2.12
CA PHE A 73 -4.26 19.68 -2.83
C PHE A 73 -4.97 20.68 -1.92
N ARG A 74 -5.87 20.21 -1.05
CA ARG A 74 -6.56 21.08 -0.07
C ARG A 74 -5.58 21.71 0.92
N LEU A 75 -4.59 20.96 1.40
CA LEU A 75 -3.56 21.48 2.32
C LEU A 75 -2.67 22.54 1.65
N ASP A 76 -2.32 22.33 0.37
CA ASP A 76 -1.57 23.31 -0.40
C ASP A 76 -2.38 24.59 -0.65
N MET A 77 -3.66 24.44 -1.01
CA MET A 77 -4.59 25.57 -1.18
C MET A 77 -4.74 26.38 0.12
N LEU A 78 -4.92 25.72 1.26
CA LEU A 78 -5.00 26.40 2.56
C LEU A 78 -3.70 27.16 2.89
N SER A 79 -2.55 26.53 2.67
CA SER A 79 -1.23 27.15 2.87
C SER A 79 -1.05 28.40 2.00
N SER A 80 -1.37 28.28 0.70
CA SER A 80 -1.31 29.40 -0.25
C SER A 80 -2.24 30.55 0.15
N ILE A 81 -3.47 30.24 0.56
CA ILE A 81 -4.44 31.24 1.03
C ILE A 81 -3.91 31.97 2.26
N THR A 82 -3.40 31.24 3.26
CA THR A 82 -2.84 31.87 4.47
C THR A 82 -1.63 32.76 4.16
N PHE A 83 -0.80 32.36 3.20
CA PHE A 83 0.33 33.16 2.76
C PHE A 83 -0.12 34.45 2.06
N VAL A 84 -1.11 34.37 1.15
CA VAL A 84 -1.68 35.57 0.51
C VAL A 84 -2.30 36.51 1.54
N PHE A 85 -3.06 35.99 2.50
CA PHE A 85 -3.60 36.82 3.59
C PHE A 85 -2.47 37.50 4.38
N SER A 86 -1.41 36.78 4.74
CA SER A 86 -0.28 37.39 5.45
C SER A 86 0.38 38.52 4.66
N LEU A 87 0.49 38.39 3.33
CA LEU A 87 1.02 39.44 2.46
C LEU A 87 0.11 40.66 2.41
N VAL A 88 -1.20 40.45 2.29
CA VAL A 88 -2.18 41.56 2.27
C VAL A 88 -2.16 42.31 3.60
N PHE A 89 -2.08 41.61 4.73
CA PHE A 89 -1.90 42.25 6.04
C PHE A 89 -0.61 43.06 6.10
N LEU A 90 0.50 42.51 5.61
CA LEU A 90 1.81 43.17 5.64
C LEU A 90 1.84 44.47 4.81
N VAL A 91 1.11 44.50 3.69
CA VAL A 91 0.98 45.68 2.80
C VAL A 91 -0.03 46.70 3.34
N SER A 92 -1.02 46.27 4.12
CA SER A 92 -2.08 47.15 4.65
C SER A 92 -1.65 47.96 5.88
N ILE A 93 -0.51 47.63 6.50
CA ILE A 93 0.02 48.34 7.67
C ILE A 93 0.69 49.65 7.19
N PRO A 94 0.36 50.81 7.80
CA PRO A 94 0.94 52.09 7.41
C PRO A 94 2.46 52.13 7.64
N GLU A 95 3.15 52.90 6.80
CA GLU A 95 4.61 53.07 6.85
C GLU A 95 5.06 53.62 8.23
N GLY A 96 5.93 52.88 8.92
CA GLY A 96 6.56 53.30 10.17
C GLY A 96 6.41 52.33 11.36
N ASP A 97 5.54 51.32 11.27
CA ASP A 97 5.27 50.40 12.39
C ASP A 97 6.13 49.12 12.37
N ILE A 98 6.63 48.72 11.19
CA ILE A 98 7.42 47.49 11.00
C ILE A 98 8.65 47.78 10.15
N ASP A 99 9.81 47.27 10.58
CA ASP A 99 11.05 47.33 9.82
C ASP A 99 10.92 46.59 8.46
N PRO A 100 11.18 47.25 7.32
CA PRO A 100 11.12 46.62 5.99
C PRO A 100 11.99 45.37 5.84
N SER A 101 13.07 45.28 6.63
CA SER A 101 13.94 44.09 6.67
C SER A 101 13.21 42.85 7.21
N ILE A 102 12.36 43.01 8.23
CA ILE A 102 11.59 41.91 8.84
C ILE A 102 10.48 41.44 7.88
N VAL A 103 9.85 42.38 7.17
CA VAL A 103 8.88 42.11 6.10
C VAL A 103 9.51 41.22 5.02
N GLY A 104 10.67 41.61 4.48
CA GLY A 104 11.38 40.85 3.45
C GLY A 104 11.79 39.45 3.92
N LEU A 105 12.23 39.31 5.17
CA LEU A 105 12.54 38.02 5.79
C LEU A 105 11.29 37.13 5.90
N SER A 106 10.17 37.68 6.38
CA SER A 106 8.91 36.94 6.55
C SER A 106 8.40 36.37 5.22
N VAL A 107 8.42 37.16 4.15
CA VAL A 107 8.03 36.72 2.80
C VAL A 107 8.97 35.64 2.26
N THR A 108 10.27 35.81 2.44
CA THR A 108 11.28 34.84 1.99
C THR A 108 11.14 33.49 2.70
N TYR A 109 10.85 33.50 4.00
CA TYR A 109 10.58 32.29 4.77
C TYR A 109 9.24 31.66 4.38
N GLY A 110 8.18 32.45 4.16
CA GLY A 110 6.89 31.93 3.72
C GLY A 110 6.95 31.22 2.36
N LEU A 111 7.68 31.80 1.38
CA LEU A 111 7.92 31.16 0.09
C LEU A 111 8.72 29.85 0.22
N ASN A 112 9.77 29.84 1.04
CA ASN A 112 10.54 28.62 1.31
C ASN A 112 9.68 27.53 1.97
N LEU A 113 8.81 27.90 2.92
CA LEU A 113 7.91 26.97 3.59
C LEU A 113 6.91 26.33 2.61
N ASN A 114 6.37 27.10 1.66
CA ASN A 114 5.47 26.54 0.64
C ASN A 114 6.19 25.51 -0.25
N MET A 115 7.43 25.81 -0.67
CA MET A 115 8.25 24.87 -1.44
C MET A 115 8.58 23.59 -0.64
N LEU A 116 8.94 23.73 0.64
CA LEU A 116 9.17 22.58 1.53
C LEU A 116 7.90 21.76 1.74
N GLN A 117 6.74 22.40 1.85
CA GLN A 117 5.46 21.71 2.00
C GLN A 117 5.15 20.83 0.80
N MET A 118 5.38 21.32 -0.43
CA MET A 118 5.23 20.51 -1.65
C MET A 118 6.13 19.26 -1.60
N LEU A 119 7.40 19.42 -1.20
CA LEU A 119 8.34 18.32 -1.06
C LEU A 119 7.90 17.30 0.00
N VAL A 120 7.41 17.78 1.15
CA VAL A 120 6.92 16.90 2.23
C VAL A 120 5.70 16.11 1.77
N MET A 121 4.74 16.73 1.08
CA MET A 121 3.55 16.04 0.56
C MET A 121 3.93 14.94 -0.44
N TRP A 122 4.87 15.25 -1.35
CA TRP A 122 5.40 14.24 -2.28
C TRP A 122 6.03 13.06 -1.54
N ASN A 123 6.86 13.33 -0.54
CA ASN A 123 7.49 12.27 0.26
C ASN A 123 6.48 11.46 1.05
N LEU A 124 5.44 12.08 1.61
CA LEU A 124 4.38 11.40 2.35
C LEU A 124 3.67 10.37 1.45
N CYS A 125 3.27 10.79 0.24
CA CYS A 125 2.66 9.91 -0.75
C CYS A 125 3.58 8.75 -1.12
N GLN A 126 4.89 8.99 -1.26
CA GLN A 126 5.87 7.94 -1.55
C GLN A 126 6.05 6.95 -0.40
N VAL A 127 6.10 7.43 0.85
CA VAL A 127 6.20 6.58 2.04
C VAL A 127 4.96 5.70 2.17
N GLU A 128 3.78 6.26 1.94
CA GLU A 128 2.51 5.54 2.04
C GLU A 128 2.35 4.47 0.95
N ASN A 129 2.88 4.71 -0.25
CA ASN A 129 2.96 3.64 -1.25
C ASN A 129 3.94 2.53 -0.85
N LYS A 130 5.05 2.89 -0.20
CA LYS A 130 6.10 1.93 0.20
C LYS A 130 5.73 1.11 1.44
N ILE A 131 5.00 1.68 2.41
CA ILE A 131 4.64 0.99 3.66
C ILE A 131 3.77 -0.25 3.41
N ILE A 132 2.95 -0.25 2.35
CA ILE A 132 2.14 -1.41 1.93
C ILE A 132 3.01 -2.66 1.68
N SER A 133 4.21 -2.47 1.13
CA SER A 133 5.14 -3.59 0.89
C SER A 133 5.76 -4.09 2.19
N VAL A 134 6.13 -3.18 3.10
CA VAL A 134 6.68 -3.51 4.42
C VAL A 134 5.66 -4.27 5.26
N GLU A 135 4.40 -3.84 5.23
CA GLU A 135 3.30 -4.49 5.95
C GLU A 135 3.13 -5.95 5.52
N ARG A 136 3.25 -6.25 4.21
CA ARG A 136 3.20 -7.64 3.73
C ARG A 136 4.37 -8.48 4.22
N ILE A 137 5.58 -7.93 4.26
CA ILE A 137 6.74 -8.65 4.81
C ILE A 137 6.48 -9.00 6.27
N PHE A 138 5.96 -8.04 7.05
CA PHE A 138 5.63 -8.27 8.44
C PHE A 138 4.54 -9.34 8.62
N GLN A 139 3.54 -9.39 7.74
CA GLN A 139 2.55 -10.46 7.74
C GLN A 139 3.19 -11.83 7.57
N TYR A 140 4.15 -11.98 6.65
CA TYR A 140 4.86 -13.27 6.48
C TYR A 140 5.66 -13.68 7.72
N THR A 141 6.20 -12.74 8.48
CA THR A 141 6.92 -13.07 9.73
C THR A 141 6.02 -13.56 10.86
N SER A 142 4.70 -13.30 10.78
CA SER A 142 3.72 -13.70 11.79
C SER A 142 3.05 -15.06 11.51
N ILE A 143 3.37 -15.70 10.38
CA ILE A 143 2.83 -17.00 10.01
C ILE A 143 3.49 -18.07 10.90
N PRO A 144 2.71 -19.04 11.45
CA PRO A 144 3.30 -20.15 12.20
C PRO A 144 4.29 -20.92 11.33
N SER A 145 5.50 -21.14 11.85
CA SER A 145 6.51 -21.93 11.17
C SER A 145 6.04 -23.37 11.02
N GLU A 146 6.34 -23.97 9.87
CA GLU A 146 6.27 -25.41 9.71
C GLU A 146 7.23 -26.10 10.71
N PRO A 147 6.98 -27.37 11.09
CA PRO A 147 7.87 -28.14 11.94
C PRO A 147 9.30 -28.21 11.35
N PRO A 148 10.32 -28.41 12.19
CA PRO A 148 11.70 -28.54 11.73
C PRO A 148 11.82 -29.64 10.67
N LEU A 149 12.59 -29.34 9.61
CA LEU A 149 12.89 -30.28 8.51
C LEU A 149 13.50 -31.59 8.99
N VAL A 150 14.24 -31.55 10.10
CA VAL A 150 14.88 -32.70 10.72
C VAL A 150 14.59 -32.65 12.21
N ILE A 151 13.99 -33.72 12.71
CA ILE A 151 13.80 -33.96 14.14
C ILE A 151 14.83 -35.02 14.51
N GLU A 152 15.90 -34.61 15.20
CA GLU A 152 17.00 -35.53 15.57
C GLU A 152 16.50 -36.75 16.37
N GLU A 153 15.43 -36.57 17.14
CA GLU A 153 14.80 -37.63 17.94
C GLU A 153 14.00 -38.66 17.11
N SER A 154 13.62 -38.35 15.87
CA SER A 154 12.76 -39.20 15.03
C SER A 154 13.36 -39.49 13.66
N LEU A 155 14.69 -39.47 13.55
CA LEU A 155 15.40 -39.75 12.31
C LEU A 155 15.26 -41.24 11.96
N PRO A 156 14.74 -41.59 10.77
CA PRO A 156 14.72 -42.97 10.32
C PRO A 156 16.15 -43.51 10.16
N ASP A 157 16.32 -44.81 10.35
CA ASP A 157 17.59 -45.49 10.07
C ASP A 157 18.01 -45.30 8.59
N HIS A 158 19.30 -45.39 8.29
CA HIS A 158 19.83 -45.21 6.93
C HIS A 158 19.25 -46.19 5.90
N PHE A 159 18.74 -47.34 6.37
CA PHE A 159 18.09 -48.35 5.54
C PHE A 159 16.57 -48.15 5.39
N TRP A 160 16.01 -47.09 5.98
CA TRP A 160 14.60 -46.75 5.82
C TRP A 160 14.34 -45.96 4.52
N PRO A 161 13.23 -46.21 3.81
CA PRO A 161 12.28 -47.30 4.03
C PRO A 161 12.79 -48.60 3.41
N SER A 162 12.92 -49.67 4.21
CA SER A 162 13.52 -50.94 3.77
C SER A 162 12.58 -51.80 2.93
N HIS A 163 11.28 -51.70 3.17
CA HIS A 163 10.24 -52.51 2.49
C HIS A 163 9.24 -51.66 1.69
N GLY A 164 9.31 -50.32 1.80
CA GLY A 164 8.44 -49.40 1.04
C GLY A 164 6.93 -49.53 1.31
N GLU A 165 6.53 -50.21 2.39
CA GLU A 165 5.12 -50.45 2.72
C GLU A 165 4.51 -49.21 3.38
N ILE A 166 3.35 -48.78 2.88
CA ILE A 166 2.59 -47.64 3.41
C ILE A 166 1.24 -48.17 3.88
N ASP A 167 1.01 -48.14 5.19
CA ASP A 167 -0.25 -48.48 5.81
C ASP A 167 -0.95 -47.20 6.27
N ILE A 168 -2.08 -46.88 5.63
CA ILE A 168 -2.89 -45.70 5.94
C ILE A 168 -4.03 -46.14 6.85
N ARG A 169 -4.03 -45.66 8.09
CA ARG A 169 -5.05 -46.00 9.09
C ARG A 169 -5.87 -44.77 9.44
N ASP A 170 -7.19 -44.87 9.29
CA ASP A 170 -8.23 -43.88 9.63
C ASP A 170 -7.86 -42.42 9.30
N LEU A 171 -8.06 -42.05 8.02
CA LEU A 171 -7.94 -40.68 7.50
C LEU A 171 -9.05 -39.75 7.99
#